data_AF-X8J110-F1
#
_entry.id   AF-X8J110-F1
#
_cell.length_a   1.000
_cell.length_b   1.000
_cell.length_c   1.000
_cell.angle_alpha   90.00
_cell.angle_beta   90.00
_cell.angle_gamma   90.00
#
_symmetry.space_group_name_H-M   'P 1'
#
loop_
_entity.id
_entity.type
_entity.pdbx_description
1 polymer ?
#
loop_
_entity_poly.entity_id
_entity_poly.type
_entity_poly.pdbx_seq_one_letter_code
_entity_poly.pdbx_strand_id
1 'polypeptide(L)'
;MAAPSYSDSGYSAPTSPPYSASVTDGERILELRPSLSTLPINLPDQYVFQSQRIKLDLGPRIWPTRTPCFGYTSTVDGTVSVTTLDHVKRLTVTVEAVVKSSFMERGLLAGHVECTVFQRMVTLYTNSPRSSEVALHYPFSINLPTTCDKDASPLPPSFVCYLPGVSAEIRYRIRIDMSRSGLRRRERRVIVSSRLFRR
;
A
#
# COMPACT_ATOMS: atom_id res chain seq x y z
N MET A 1 -5.11 61.90 4.31
CA MET A 1 -5.39 60.89 5.36
C MET A 1 -4.08 60.17 5.64
N ALA A 2 -3.51 60.35 6.83
CA ALA A 2 -2.26 59.73 7.25
C ALA A 2 -2.55 58.62 8.26
N ALA A 3 -1.83 57.51 8.18
CA ALA A 3 -1.94 56.39 9.11
C ALA A 3 -1.37 56.76 10.49
N PRO A 4 -1.94 56.27 11.60
CA PRO A 4 -1.43 56.59 12.94
C PRO A 4 -0.08 55.89 13.18
N SER A 5 0.90 56.67 13.63
CA SER A 5 2.18 56.19 14.14
C SER A 5 2.04 55.79 15.60
N TYR A 6 2.30 54.52 15.92
CA TYR A 6 2.37 54.08 17.32
C TYR A 6 3.73 54.50 17.90
N SER A 7 3.68 55.43 18.86
CA SER A 7 4.79 55.77 19.73
C SER A 7 5.07 54.62 20.70
N ASP A 8 6.30 54.12 20.69
CA ASP A 8 6.81 53.06 21.54
C ASP A 8 6.87 53.52 23.01
N SER A 9 5.77 53.31 23.73
CA SER A 9 5.72 53.48 25.18
C SER A 9 6.30 52.24 25.85
N GLY A 10 7.40 52.43 26.57
CA GLY A 10 8.18 51.40 27.25
C GLY A 10 7.37 50.49 28.18
N TYR A 11 6.87 49.40 27.61
CA TYR A 11 6.37 48.24 28.33
C TYR A 11 7.19 47.04 27.90
N SER A 12 7.88 46.44 28.85
CA SER A 12 8.56 45.16 28.72
C SER A 12 7.65 44.20 27.94
N ALA A 13 8.10 43.75 26.78
CA ALA A 13 7.36 42.82 25.95
C ALA A 13 6.83 41.68 26.83
N PRO A 14 5.54 41.29 26.75
CA PRO A 14 5.08 40.09 27.41
C PRO A 14 5.80 38.93 26.72
N THR A 15 6.92 38.49 27.29
CA THR A 15 7.57 37.25 26.92
C THR A 15 6.51 36.17 27.04
N SER A 16 6.28 35.49 25.92
CA SER A 16 5.47 34.28 25.87
C SER A 16 5.83 33.40 27.07
N PRO A 17 4.84 32.79 27.75
CA PRO A 17 5.12 31.96 28.91
C PRO A 17 6.18 30.92 28.55
N PRO A 18 7.13 30.63 29.45
CA PRO A 18 8.20 29.68 29.17
C PRO A 18 7.58 28.32 28.87
N TYR A 19 7.72 27.88 27.61
CA TYR A 19 7.31 26.54 27.20
C TYR A 19 8.23 25.56 27.93
N SER A 20 7.68 24.80 28.88
CA SER A 20 8.41 23.70 29.53
C SER A 20 8.63 22.59 28.51
N ALA A 21 9.87 22.16 28.34
CA ALA A 21 10.20 20.96 27.56
C ALA A 21 9.92 19.65 28.35
N SER A 22 9.57 19.78 29.63
CA SER A 22 9.25 18.67 30.53
C SER A 22 7.76 18.62 30.85
N VAL A 23 7.21 17.40 30.77
CA VAL A 23 5.81 17.04 31.00
C VAL A 23 5.47 17.18 32.49
N THR A 24 4.39 17.88 32.82
CA THR A 24 3.80 17.86 34.17
C THR A 24 2.80 16.71 34.30
N ASP A 25 2.67 16.14 35.50
CA ASP A 25 1.79 15.01 35.80
C ASP A 25 0.32 15.36 35.49
N GLY A 26 -0.21 14.80 34.39
CA GLY A 26 -1.55 15.09 33.86
C GLY A 26 -1.59 15.42 32.36
N GLU A 27 -0.45 15.75 31.75
CA GLU A 27 -0.35 16.04 30.32
C GLU A 27 -0.10 14.75 29.52
N ARG A 28 -0.99 14.42 28.58
CA ARG A 28 -0.70 13.40 27.56
C ARG A 28 -0.13 14.09 26.33
N ILE A 29 1.17 13.92 26.10
CA ILE A 29 1.74 14.18 24.78
C ILE A 29 0.99 13.23 23.83
N LEU A 30 0.31 13.78 22.83
CA LEU A 30 0.05 13.01 21.63
C LEU A 30 1.43 12.73 21.07
N GLU A 31 2.01 11.59 21.46
CA GLU A 31 3.03 10.97 20.66
C GLU A 31 2.31 10.76 19.32
N LEU A 32 2.46 11.74 18.42
CA LEU A 32 2.88 11.45 17.07
C LEU A 32 4.15 10.64 17.29
N ARG A 33 4.00 9.36 17.65
CA ARG A 33 4.93 8.34 17.24
C ARG A 33 4.98 8.64 15.77
N PRO A 34 6.06 9.24 15.25
CA PRO A 34 6.33 8.90 13.90
C PRO A 34 6.46 7.39 14.05
N SER A 35 5.59 6.64 13.38
CA SER A 35 5.92 5.27 13.07
C SER A 35 7.12 5.40 12.14
N LEU A 36 8.26 5.82 12.70
CA LEU A 36 9.59 5.57 12.25
C LEU A 36 9.61 4.06 12.29
N SER A 37 9.16 3.48 11.19
CA SER A 37 10.09 2.78 10.33
C SER A 37 11.51 3.12 10.78
N THR A 38 12.03 2.31 11.69
CA THR A 38 13.40 1.85 11.55
C THR A 38 13.47 1.43 10.09
N LEU A 39 13.95 2.35 9.24
CA LEU A 39 14.25 2.02 7.85
C LEU A 39 15.17 0.81 7.99
N PRO A 40 14.79 -0.35 7.42
CA PRO A 40 15.61 -1.53 7.64
C PRO A 40 16.97 -1.22 7.02
N ILE A 41 18.00 -1.18 7.87
CA ILE A 41 19.37 -0.86 7.46
C ILE A 41 19.88 -1.89 6.43
N ASN A 42 19.24 -3.07 6.37
CA ASN A 42 19.45 -4.08 5.36
C ASN A 42 18.14 -4.39 4.63
N LEU A 43 17.97 -3.74 3.49
CA LEU A 43 16.85 -3.90 2.59
C LEU A 43 17.41 -4.43 1.26
N PRO A 44 16.92 -5.56 0.70
CA PRO A 44 17.48 -6.09 -0.55
C PRO A 44 17.28 -5.13 -1.72
N ASP A 45 18.19 -5.14 -2.70
CA ASP A 45 18.14 -4.20 -3.84
C ASP A 45 16.96 -4.42 -4.79
N GLN A 46 16.18 -5.48 -4.60
CA GLN A 46 15.02 -5.83 -5.44
C GLN A 46 13.77 -6.09 -4.60
N TYR A 47 12.60 -5.85 -5.21
CA TYR A 47 11.30 -6.22 -4.65
C TYR A 47 10.94 -7.66 -5.03
N VAL A 48 11.57 -8.60 -4.33
CA VAL A 48 11.34 -10.04 -4.51
C VAL A 48 10.47 -10.58 -3.38
N PHE A 49 9.38 -11.27 -3.74
CA PHE A 49 8.47 -11.90 -2.81
C PHE A 49 8.34 -13.38 -3.13
N GLN A 50 8.66 -14.24 -2.17
CA GLN A 50 8.71 -15.69 -2.39
C GLN A 50 7.69 -16.44 -1.52
N SER A 51 7.07 -17.44 -2.13
CA SER A 51 6.28 -18.50 -1.51
C SER A 51 6.94 -19.86 -1.77
N GLN A 52 6.29 -20.95 -1.37
CA GLN A 52 6.80 -22.30 -1.59
C GLN A 52 7.02 -22.60 -3.07
N ARG A 53 6.11 -22.15 -3.96
CA ARG A 53 6.15 -22.51 -5.38
C ARG A 53 6.11 -21.33 -6.35
N ILE A 54 6.04 -20.12 -5.81
CA ILE A 54 5.85 -18.88 -6.56
C ILE A 54 6.87 -17.87 -6.06
N LYS A 55 7.61 -17.26 -6.97
CA LYS A 55 8.47 -16.12 -6.70
C LYS A 55 8.01 -14.97 -7.59
N LEU A 56 7.64 -13.85 -6.98
CA LEU A 56 7.37 -12.60 -7.68
C LEU A 56 8.61 -11.72 -7.63
N ASP A 57 8.98 -11.17 -8.76
CA ASP A 57 9.98 -10.13 -8.90
C ASP A 57 9.33 -8.89 -9.50
N LEU A 58 9.40 -7.76 -8.80
CA LEU A 58 8.90 -6.45 -9.26
C LEU A 58 10.06 -5.51 -9.65
N GLY A 59 11.27 -6.04 -9.79
CA GLY A 59 12.44 -5.29 -10.22
C GLY A 59 13.17 -4.55 -9.10
N PRO A 60 14.03 -3.59 -9.46
CA PRO A 60 14.92 -2.92 -8.53
C PRO A 60 14.16 -2.02 -7.56
N ARG A 61 14.70 -1.93 -6.34
CA ARG A 61 14.19 -1.07 -5.28
C ARG A 61 14.66 0.35 -5.49
N ILE A 62 13.76 1.18 -6.02
CA ILE A 62 14.01 2.62 -6.22
C ILE A 62 13.84 3.39 -4.91
N TRP A 63 12.92 2.96 -4.05
CA TRP A 63 12.59 3.64 -2.80
C TRP A 63 13.01 2.80 -1.59
N PRO A 64 13.48 3.40 -0.48
CA PRO A 64 13.85 2.67 0.74
C PRO A 64 12.62 2.16 1.52
N THR A 65 11.60 1.69 0.82
CA THR A 65 10.36 1.12 1.35
C THR A 65 10.41 -0.41 1.25
N ARG A 66 9.74 -1.09 2.18
CA ARG A 66 9.60 -2.56 2.16
C ARG A 66 8.69 -3.05 1.02
N THR A 67 7.82 -2.17 0.55
CA THR A 67 6.78 -2.44 -0.43
C THR A 67 7.00 -1.57 -1.65
N PRO A 68 6.72 -2.08 -2.87
CA PRO A 68 6.88 -1.31 -4.09
C PRO A 68 5.90 -0.13 -4.07
N CYS A 69 6.34 1.02 -4.59
CA CYS A 69 5.53 2.22 -4.74
C CYS A 69 5.37 2.49 -6.23
N PHE A 70 4.13 2.47 -6.70
CA PHE A 70 3.76 2.79 -8.08
C PHE A 70 3.23 4.22 -8.13
N GLY A 71 3.30 4.87 -9.30
CA GLY A 71 2.85 6.25 -9.51
C GLY A 71 1.43 6.33 -10.06
N TYR A 72 0.91 7.55 -10.20
CA TYR A 72 -0.34 7.76 -10.93
C TYR A 72 -0.19 7.29 -12.38
N THR A 73 -1.15 6.51 -12.88
CA THR A 73 -1.13 5.92 -14.25
C THR A 73 0.11 5.09 -14.58
N SER A 74 0.88 4.68 -13.58
CA SER A 74 2.08 3.89 -13.84
C SER A 74 1.72 2.46 -14.19
N THR A 75 2.63 1.82 -14.91
CA THR A 75 2.56 0.39 -15.20
C THR A 75 3.16 -0.43 -14.06
N VAL A 76 2.47 -1.49 -13.66
CA VAL A 76 2.97 -2.50 -12.73
C VAL A 76 3.60 -3.63 -13.55
N ASP A 77 4.92 -3.60 -13.64
CA ASP A 77 5.71 -4.61 -14.32
C ASP A 77 6.34 -5.59 -13.33
N GLY A 78 6.44 -6.86 -13.73
CA GLY A 78 7.11 -7.86 -12.93
C GLY A 78 7.22 -9.21 -13.63
N THR A 79 7.95 -10.12 -13.00
CA THR A 79 8.11 -11.49 -13.46
C THR A 79 7.67 -12.46 -12.36
N VAL A 80 6.74 -13.35 -12.70
CA VAL A 80 6.34 -14.45 -11.82
C VAL A 80 7.12 -15.70 -12.23
N SER A 81 7.98 -16.17 -11.32
CA SER A 81 8.70 -17.42 -11.48
C SER A 81 8.01 -18.53 -10.69
N VAL A 82 7.87 -19.70 -11.30
CA VAL A 82 7.24 -20.89 -10.72
C VAL A 82 8.28 -22.00 -10.65
N THR A 83 8.34 -22.73 -9.53
CA THR A 83 9.27 -23.86 -9.40
C THR A 83 8.80 -25.11 -10.13
N THR A 84 7.53 -25.51 -9.96
CA THR A 84 6.94 -26.63 -10.71
C THR A 84 5.51 -26.32 -11.15
N LEU A 85 5.17 -26.75 -12.38
CA LEU A 85 3.84 -26.58 -12.96
C LEU A 85 2.98 -27.84 -12.83
N ASP A 86 3.42 -28.80 -12.02
CA ASP A 86 2.72 -30.07 -11.82
C ASP A 86 1.32 -29.83 -11.30
N HIS A 87 0.35 -30.30 -12.09
CA HIS A 87 -1.08 -30.17 -11.80
C HIS A 87 -1.58 -28.72 -11.73
N VAL A 88 -0.81 -27.73 -12.19
CA VAL A 88 -1.28 -26.34 -12.25
C VAL A 88 -2.30 -26.22 -13.38
N LYS A 89 -3.49 -25.71 -13.05
CA LYS A 89 -4.55 -25.42 -14.03
C LYS A 89 -4.47 -24.00 -14.56
N ARG A 90 -4.21 -23.05 -13.66
CA ARG A 90 -4.20 -21.62 -13.98
C ARG A 90 -3.30 -20.86 -13.03
N LEU A 91 -2.51 -19.95 -13.58
CA LEU A 91 -1.74 -18.93 -12.88
C LEU A 91 -2.28 -17.55 -13.27
N THR A 92 -2.71 -16.77 -12.28
CA THR A 92 -3.26 -15.43 -12.49
C THR A 92 -2.59 -14.43 -11.57
N VAL A 93 -2.33 -13.25 -12.11
CA VAL A 93 -1.93 -12.06 -11.34
C VAL A 93 -3.11 -11.09 -11.33
N THR A 94 -3.40 -10.53 -10.17
CA THR A 94 -4.47 -9.55 -9.97
C THR A 94 -3.91 -8.34 -9.25
N VAL A 95 -4.13 -7.15 -9.80
CA VAL A 95 -3.85 -5.88 -9.13
C VAL A 95 -5.19 -5.29 -8.74
N GLU A 96 -5.37 -4.99 -7.46
CA GLU A 96 -6.61 -4.44 -6.92
C GLU A 96 -6.34 -3.25 -5.99
N ALA A 97 -7.19 -2.22 -6.07
CA ALA A 97 -7.20 -1.11 -5.12
C ALA A 97 -8.39 -1.26 -4.19
N VAL A 98 -8.12 -1.23 -2.90
CA VAL A 98 -9.08 -1.55 -1.85
C VAL A 98 -9.12 -0.42 -0.84
N VAL A 99 -10.33 0.09 -0.60
CA VAL A 99 -10.64 1.03 0.47
C VAL A 99 -11.21 0.25 1.63
N LYS A 100 -10.60 0.37 2.81
CA LYS A 100 -11.03 -0.26 4.04
C LYS A 100 -11.30 0.82 5.09
N SER A 101 -12.53 0.86 5.60
CA SER A 101 -12.90 1.64 6.78
C SER A 101 -13.10 0.69 7.95
N SER A 102 -12.50 0.95 9.10
CA SER A 102 -12.59 0.13 10.31
C SER A 102 -13.10 0.98 11.47
N PHE A 103 -14.11 0.49 12.18
CA PHE A 103 -14.78 1.17 13.28
C PHE A 103 -14.34 0.57 14.60
N MET A 104 -14.06 1.41 15.59
CA MET A 104 -13.63 1.01 16.92
C MET A 104 -14.66 1.45 17.96
N GLU A 105 -15.06 0.54 18.83
CA GLU A 105 -15.93 0.80 19.98
C GLU A 105 -15.18 0.40 21.26
N ARG A 106 -15.08 1.33 22.22
CA ARG A 106 -14.35 1.12 23.50
C ARG A 106 -12.91 0.59 23.31
N GLY A 107 -12.24 1.02 22.24
CA GLY A 107 -10.88 0.59 21.93
C GLY A 107 -10.76 -0.78 21.25
N LEU A 108 -11.87 -1.45 20.95
CA LEU A 108 -11.92 -2.71 20.22
C LEU A 108 -12.46 -2.50 18.80
N LEU A 109 -12.01 -3.32 17.85
CA LEU A 109 -12.55 -3.29 16.48
C LEU A 109 -14.02 -3.78 16.52
N ALA A 110 -14.96 -2.87 16.30
CA ALA A 110 -16.39 -3.16 16.27
C ALA A 110 -16.83 -3.65 14.88
N GLY A 111 -16.18 -3.19 13.82
CA GLY A 111 -16.51 -3.61 12.46
C GLY A 111 -15.57 -3.04 11.41
N HIS A 112 -15.74 -3.47 10.17
CA HIS A 112 -15.05 -2.86 9.03
C HIS A 112 -15.88 -3.01 7.75
N VAL A 113 -15.67 -2.11 6.81
CA VAL A 113 -16.22 -2.11 5.46
C VAL A 113 -15.05 -2.10 4.49
N GLU A 114 -15.07 -2.99 3.51
CA GLU A 114 -14.04 -3.10 2.47
C GLU A 114 -14.71 -2.96 1.09
N CYS A 115 -14.19 -2.05 0.26
CA CYS A 115 -14.67 -1.80 -1.09
C CYS A 115 -13.50 -1.85 -2.07
N THR A 116 -13.65 -2.64 -3.14
CA THR A 116 -12.68 -2.66 -4.25
C THR A 116 -13.09 -1.62 -5.28
N VAL A 117 -12.22 -0.64 -5.51
CA VAL A 117 -12.46 0.49 -6.44
C VAL A 117 -11.83 0.25 -7.81
N PHE A 118 -10.85 -0.66 -7.88
CA PHE A 118 -10.18 -1.06 -9.11
C PHE A 118 -9.73 -2.51 -9.01
N GLN A 119 -9.88 -3.28 -10.09
CA GLN A 119 -9.35 -4.63 -10.20
C GLN A 119 -9.01 -4.99 -11.65
N ARG A 120 -7.76 -5.40 -11.89
CA ARG A 120 -7.33 -5.97 -13.18
C ARG A 120 -6.64 -7.30 -12.97
N MET A 121 -6.98 -8.26 -13.82
CA MET A 121 -6.45 -9.61 -13.76
C MET A 121 -5.82 -10.00 -15.10
N VAL A 122 -4.62 -10.58 -15.03
CA VAL A 122 -3.92 -11.18 -16.18
C VAL A 122 -3.69 -12.66 -15.90
N THR A 123 -4.05 -13.50 -16.87
CA THR A 123 -3.78 -14.94 -16.81
C THR A 123 -2.45 -15.22 -17.49
N LEU A 124 -1.47 -15.66 -16.73
CA LEU A 124 -0.10 -15.91 -17.22
C LEU A 124 0.06 -17.32 -17.79
N TYR A 125 -0.63 -18.28 -17.19
CA TYR A 125 -0.60 -19.67 -17.64
C TYR A 125 -1.99 -20.27 -17.48
N THR A 126 -2.42 -21.02 -18.48
CA THR A 126 -3.56 -21.91 -18.39
C THR A 126 -3.17 -23.24 -19.00
N ASN A 127 -3.48 -24.33 -18.31
CA ASN A 127 -3.29 -25.67 -18.84
C ASN A 127 -4.39 -25.93 -19.88
N SER A 128 -4.10 -25.65 -21.14
CA SER A 128 -4.98 -25.94 -22.27
C SER A 128 -4.21 -26.66 -23.36
N PRO A 129 -4.85 -27.53 -24.16
CA PRO A 129 -4.17 -28.27 -25.24
C PRO A 129 -3.60 -27.36 -26.35
N ARG A 130 -3.89 -26.05 -26.31
CA ARG A 130 -3.41 -25.05 -27.27
C ARG A 130 -2.36 -24.09 -26.68
N SER A 131 -2.01 -24.20 -25.40
CA SER A 131 -1.04 -23.29 -24.79
C SER A 131 0.38 -23.68 -25.22
N SER A 132 1.01 -22.82 -26.02
CA SER A 132 2.42 -22.93 -26.38
C SER A 132 3.33 -22.63 -25.19
N GLU A 133 4.43 -23.39 -25.15
CA GLU A 133 5.63 -23.27 -24.30
C GLU A 133 5.41 -23.15 -22.78
N VAL A 134 5.75 -24.24 -22.08
CA VAL A 134 5.84 -24.29 -20.63
C VAL A 134 7.09 -23.52 -20.19
N ALA A 135 6.93 -22.25 -19.83
CA ALA A 135 7.98 -21.45 -19.20
C ALA A 135 7.93 -21.60 -17.67
N LEU A 136 9.07 -21.41 -16.99
CA LEU A 136 9.10 -21.27 -15.53
C LEU A 136 9.07 -19.80 -15.09
N HIS A 137 9.18 -18.87 -16.04
CA HIS A 137 9.18 -17.43 -15.81
C HIS A 137 8.13 -16.77 -16.69
N TYR A 138 7.23 -16.03 -16.07
CA TYR A 138 6.11 -15.38 -16.73
C TYR A 138 6.14 -13.87 -16.47
N PRO A 139 6.62 -13.06 -17.44
CA PRO A 139 6.55 -11.61 -17.32
C PRO A 139 5.08 -11.16 -17.41
N PHE A 140 4.75 -10.10 -16.69
CA PHE A 140 3.44 -9.45 -16.75
C PHE A 140 3.58 -7.94 -16.66
N SER A 141 2.58 -7.26 -17.24
CA SER A 141 2.48 -5.82 -17.24
C SER A 141 1.01 -5.44 -17.08
N ILE A 142 0.70 -4.63 -16.07
CA ILE A 142 -0.67 -4.16 -15.78
C ILE A 142 -0.66 -2.64 -15.64
N ASN A 143 -1.38 -1.96 -16.52
CA ASN A 143 -1.51 -0.51 -16.47
C ASN A 143 -2.53 -0.10 -15.40
N LEU A 144 -2.16 0.84 -14.53
CA LEU A 144 -3.09 1.49 -13.62
C LEU A 144 -3.92 2.53 -14.41
N PRO A 145 -5.26 2.46 -14.38
CA PRO A 145 -6.11 3.43 -15.07
C PRO A 145 -6.10 4.79 -14.37
N THR A 146 -6.58 5.80 -15.08
CA THR A 146 -6.80 7.15 -14.53
C THR A 146 -7.98 7.19 -13.55
N THR A 147 -9.00 6.36 -13.78
CA THR A 147 -10.27 6.35 -13.04
C THR A 147 -10.55 5.00 -12.38
N CYS A 148 -11.46 5.00 -11.40
CA CYS A 148 -12.00 3.79 -10.78
C CYS A 148 -12.82 2.97 -11.80
N ASP A 149 -13.04 1.67 -11.53
CA ASP A 149 -13.79 0.80 -12.45
C ASP A 149 -15.31 1.05 -12.38
N LYS A 150 -15.82 1.46 -11.20
CA LYS A 150 -17.26 1.66 -10.95
C LYS A 150 -17.72 3.10 -11.10
N ASP A 151 -16.78 4.04 -10.98
CA ASP A 151 -17.04 5.47 -10.94
C ASP A 151 -16.04 6.22 -11.82
N ALA A 152 -16.44 7.35 -12.41
CA ALA A 152 -15.55 8.24 -13.15
C ALA A 152 -14.58 9.05 -12.25
N SER A 153 -14.51 8.72 -10.97
CA SER A 153 -13.61 9.36 -10.02
C SER A 153 -12.15 8.91 -10.24
N PRO A 154 -11.16 9.80 -10.00
CA PRO A 154 -9.77 9.45 -10.19
C PRO A 154 -9.34 8.35 -9.22
N LEU A 155 -8.44 7.48 -9.67
CA LEU A 155 -7.93 6.40 -8.83
C LEU A 155 -7.15 6.98 -7.63
N PRO A 156 -7.58 6.70 -6.38
CA PRO A 156 -7.04 7.40 -5.22
C PRO A 156 -5.62 6.93 -4.87
N PRO A 157 -4.75 7.81 -4.34
CA PRO A 157 -3.47 7.38 -3.83
C PRO A 157 -3.64 6.45 -2.61
N SER A 158 -2.62 5.65 -2.32
CA SER A 158 -2.54 4.93 -1.05
C SER A 158 -2.55 5.93 0.10
N PHE A 159 -3.46 5.74 1.05
CA PHE A 159 -3.73 6.69 2.12
C PHE A 159 -4.13 5.95 3.38
N VAL A 160 -3.78 6.49 4.55
CA VAL A 160 -4.24 5.96 5.84
C VAL A 160 -4.54 7.15 6.75
N CYS A 161 -5.71 7.14 7.38
CA CYS A 161 -6.05 8.08 8.44
C CYS A 161 -6.65 7.36 9.65
N TYR A 162 -6.44 7.97 10.82
CA TYR A 162 -6.96 7.52 12.09
C TYR A 162 -7.72 8.69 12.73
N LEU A 163 -8.98 8.46 13.01
CA LEU A 163 -9.88 9.36 13.73
C LEU A 163 -10.36 8.65 15.01
N PRO A 164 -10.86 9.38 16.02
CA PRO A 164 -11.45 8.75 17.19
C PRO A 164 -12.58 7.80 16.79
N GLY A 165 -12.42 6.51 17.10
CA GLY A 165 -13.42 5.48 16.79
C GLY A 165 -13.47 5.02 15.33
N VAL A 166 -12.68 5.58 14.40
CA VAL A 166 -12.69 5.18 12.98
C VAL A 166 -11.28 5.26 12.37
N SER A 167 -10.93 4.31 11.53
CA SER A 167 -9.74 4.39 10.67
C SER A 167 -10.11 4.09 9.24
N ALA A 168 -9.53 4.83 8.29
CA ALA A 168 -9.75 4.59 6.87
C ALA A 168 -8.41 4.40 6.16
N GLU A 169 -8.39 3.48 5.21
CA GLU A 169 -7.18 3.04 4.54
C GLU A 169 -7.45 2.69 3.09
N ILE A 170 -6.61 3.19 2.20
CA ILE A 170 -6.57 2.88 0.78
C ILE A 170 -5.28 2.11 0.50
N ARG A 171 -5.41 0.86 0.07
CA ARG A 171 -4.30 -0.07 -0.19
C ARG A 171 -4.39 -0.63 -1.59
N TYR A 172 -3.24 -0.75 -2.23
CA TYR A 172 -3.09 -1.48 -3.48
C TYR A 172 -2.53 -2.85 -3.19
N ARG A 173 -3.08 -3.88 -3.82
CA ARG A 173 -2.68 -5.26 -3.61
C ARG A 173 -2.33 -5.91 -4.94
N ILE A 174 -1.15 -6.53 -5.00
CA ILE A 174 -0.76 -7.44 -6.07
C ILE A 174 -0.94 -8.85 -5.54
N ARG A 175 -1.85 -9.59 -6.15
CA ARG A 175 -2.21 -10.94 -5.76
C ARG A 175 -1.80 -11.91 -6.86
N ILE A 176 -1.17 -12.99 -6.46
CA ILE A 176 -0.85 -14.11 -7.35
C ILE A 176 -1.62 -15.31 -6.84
N ASP A 177 -2.42 -15.87 -7.73
CA ASP A 177 -3.20 -17.06 -7.49
C ASP A 177 -2.74 -18.18 -8.43
N MET A 178 -2.33 -19.30 -7.84
CA MET A 178 -2.06 -20.54 -8.55
C MET A 178 -3.11 -21.57 -8.17
N SER A 179 -3.89 -22.00 -9.15
CA SER A 179 -4.91 -23.04 -9.00
C SER A 179 -4.38 -24.38 -9.51
N ARG A 180 -4.61 -25.46 -8.76
CA ARG A 180 -4.11 -26.80 -9.07
C ARG A 180 -5.22 -27.84 -9.08
N SER A 181 -5.09 -28.89 -9.90
CA SER A 181 -5.90 -30.11 -9.80
C SER A 181 -5.39 -30.99 -8.66
N GLY A 182 -6.29 -31.53 -7.81
CA GLY A 182 -5.95 -32.49 -6.75
C GLY A 182 -6.27 -32.02 -5.33
N LEU A 183 -5.76 -32.76 -4.32
CA LEU A 183 -6.10 -32.62 -2.90
C LEU A 183 -5.33 -31.49 -2.16
N ARG A 184 -4.91 -30.40 -2.81
CA ARG A 184 -4.45 -29.12 -2.19
C ARG A 184 -4.60 -28.00 -3.20
N ARG A 185 -5.81 -27.41 -3.24
CA ARG A 185 -6.39 -26.81 -4.46
C ARG A 185 -5.91 -25.39 -4.81
N ARG A 186 -5.36 -24.61 -3.89
CA ARG A 186 -5.03 -23.19 -4.15
C ARG A 186 -3.87 -22.69 -3.31
N GLU A 187 -2.87 -22.11 -3.98
CA GLU A 187 -1.85 -21.27 -3.34
C GLU A 187 -2.15 -19.81 -3.69
N ARG A 188 -2.26 -18.96 -2.67
CA ARG A 188 -2.56 -17.52 -2.82
C ARG A 188 -1.48 -16.72 -2.11
N ARG A 189 -0.89 -15.76 -2.81
CA ARG A 189 -0.06 -14.71 -2.20
C ARG A 189 -0.65 -13.34 -2.50
N VAL A 190 -0.70 -12.50 -1.47
CA VAL A 190 -1.17 -11.13 -1.55
C VAL A 190 -0.06 -10.25 -1.03
N ILE A 191 0.39 -9.32 -1.86
CA ILE A 191 1.40 -8.33 -1.54
C ILE A 191 0.69 -6.99 -1.51
N VAL A 192 0.83 -6.27 -0.42
CA VAL A 192 0.23 -4.95 -0.27
C VAL A 192 1.29 -3.91 -0.65
N SER A 193 1.06 -3.18 -1.72
CA SER A 193 1.80 -1.94 -2.01
C SER A 193 1.27 -0.86 -1.05
N SER A 194 2.18 -0.19 -0.37
CA SER A 194 1.84 0.93 0.51
C SER A 194 2.66 2.14 0.12
N ARG A 195 1.96 3.28 0.03
CA ARG A 195 2.42 4.65 -0.22
C ARG A 195 2.55 5.03 -1.70
N LEU A 196 1.62 5.88 -2.13
CA LEU A 196 1.71 6.75 -3.31
C LEU A 196 2.00 8.16 -2.74
N PHE A 197 3.20 8.70 -2.98
CA PHE A 197 3.51 10.08 -2.61
C PHE A 197 2.92 11.02 -3.66
N ARG A 198 2.15 12.02 -3.21
CA ARG A 198 1.83 13.20 -4.01
C ARG A 198 3.06 14.12 -3.96
N ARG A 199 3.61 14.50 -5.12
CA ARG A 199 4.51 15.65 -5.22
C ARG A 199 3.69 16.93 -5.20
#